data_AF-A0A955BD82-F1
#
_entry.id   AF-A0A955BD82-F1
#
_cell.length_a   1.000
_cell.length_b   1.000
_cell.length_c   1.000
_cell.angle_alpha   90.00
_cell.angle_beta   90.00
_cell.angle_gamma   90.00
#
_symmetry.space_group_name_H-M   'P 1'
#
loop_
_entity.id
_entity.type
_entity.pdbx_description
1 polymer ?
#
loop_
_entity_poly.entity_id
_entity_poly.type
_entity_poly.pdbx_seq_one_letter_code
_entity_poly.pdbx_strand_id
1 'polypeptide(L)'
;MIIYLGDGDDQLSVANSVFTPLIVHGGNGNDHLDAGGGPSVLIGDAGDDRLKGQGGASILIGGTGRDVLVAGNSGSVMIGGSTTIDLDDAALFNLLATWNSSISYADRVDAVAALFAALDDDAEDRLKGGAEPDLFHAGIGDDASAVKQNEVVVK
;
A
#
# COMPACT_ATOMS: atom_id res chain seq x y z
N MET A 1 13.54 7.52 -2.53
CA MET A 1 13.70 7.54 -4.01
C MET A 1 12.32 7.39 -4.61
N ILE A 2 12.02 8.04 -5.73
CA ILE A 2 10.72 7.96 -6.39
C ILE A 2 10.93 7.31 -7.77
N ILE A 3 10.04 6.39 -8.14
CA ILE A 3 10.05 5.65 -9.41
C ILE A 3 8.66 5.80 -10.04
N TYR A 4 8.62 6.10 -11.34
CA TYR A 4 7.40 6.09 -12.15
C TYR A 4 7.64 5.14 -13.32
N LEU A 5 6.74 4.17 -13.55
CA LEU A 5 6.89 3.20 -14.64
C LEU A 5 6.16 3.68 -15.90
N GLY A 6 4.93 4.18 -15.76
CA GLY A 6 4.25 4.97 -16.78
C GLY A 6 3.06 4.26 -17.40
N ASP A 7 2.94 4.28 -18.72
CA ASP A 7 1.90 3.54 -19.43
C ASP A 7 2.43 2.16 -19.86
N GLY A 8 1.58 1.13 -19.76
CA GLY A 8 1.86 -0.26 -20.13
C GLY A 8 1.86 -1.18 -18.91
N ASP A 9 1.82 -2.49 -19.16
CA ASP A 9 1.97 -3.48 -18.08
C ASP A 9 3.45 -3.58 -17.70
N ASP A 10 3.83 -3.02 -16.56
CA ASP A 10 5.20 -2.91 -16.09
C ASP A 10 5.56 -3.92 -14.98
N GLN A 11 6.85 -4.16 -14.84
CA GLN A 11 7.38 -5.03 -13.78
C GLN A 11 8.57 -4.39 -13.08
N LEU A 12 8.41 -4.16 -11.78
CA LEU A 12 9.48 -3.73 -10.88
C LEU A 12 9.76 -4.83 -9.85
N SER A 13 11.01 -5.22 -9.74
CA SER A 13 11.49 -6.06 -8.63
C SER A 13 12.74 -5.46 -8.01
N VAL A 14 12.62 -5.06 -6.76
CA VAL A 14 13.73 -4.52 -5.97
C VAL A 14 14.29 -5.61 -5.07
N ALA A 15 15.60 -5.77 -5.08
CA ALA A 15 16.25 -6.80 -4.27
C ALA A 15 15.96 -6.59 -2.76
N ASN A 16 15.66 -7.67 -2.05
CA ASN A 16 15.35 -7.66 -0.61
C ASN A 16 16.48 -7.05 0.26
N SER A 17 17.71 -6.97 -0.26
CA SER A 17 18.84 -6.32 0.40
C SER A 17 18.83 -4.79 0.34
N VAL A 18 17.88 -4.20 -0.40
CA VAL A 18 17.68 -2.75 -0.48
C VAL A 18 16.72 -2.34 0.63
N PHE A 19 17.25 -1.65 1.65
CA PHE A 19 16.48 -1.16 2.80
C PHE A 19 16.11 0.33 2.70
N THR A 20 16.46 0.98 1.58
CA THR A 20 16.18 2.40 1.36
C THR A 20 14.70 2.61 1.05
N PRO A 21 14.04 3.61 1.65
CA PRO A 21 12.64 3.89 1.34
C PRO A 21 12.39 4.29 -0.12
N LEU A 22 11.34 3.72 -0.69
CA LEU A 22 10.89 3.93 -2.05
C LEU A 22 9.47 4.46 -2.10
N ILE A 23 9.18 5.25 -3.13
CA ILE A 23 7.83 5.52 -3.62
C ILE A 23 7.83 5.03 -5.07
N VAL A 24 6.87 4.19 -5.42
CA VAL A 24 6.75 3.60 -6.75
C VAL A 24 5.33 3.81 -7.24
N HIS A 25 5.22 4.43 -8.41
CA HIS A 25 3.99 4.57 -9.18
C HIS A 25 4.05 3.60 -10.37
N GLY A 26 3.08 2.70 -10.45
CA GLY A 26 2.89 1.79 -11.57
C GLY A 26 2.48 2.58 -12.81
N GLY A 27 1.31 3.19 -12.73
CA GLY A 27 0.75 4.05 -13.76
C GLY A 27 -0.41 3.37 -14.47
N ASN A 28 -0.57 3.54 -15.78
CA ASN A 28 -1.66 2.87 -16.49
C ASN A 28 -1.20 1.49 -16.95
N GLY A 29 -1.86 0.41 -16.52
CA GLY A 29 -1.49 -0.94 -16.92
C GLY A 29 -1.73 -1.93 -15.79
N ASN A 30 -1.49 -3.21 -16.04
CA ASN A 30 -1.55 -4.25 -15.02
C ASN A 30 -0.14 -4.55 -14.53
N ASP A 31 0.26 -3.84 -13.50
CA ASP A 31 1.63 -3.79 -13.03
C ASP A 31 1.94 -4.85 -11.99
N HIS A 32 3.23 -5.22 -11.93
CA HIS A 32 3.76 -6.06 -10.88
C HIS A 32 4.88 -5.36 -10.12
N LEU A 33 4.57 -4.89 -8.92
CA LEU A 33 5.48 -4.10 -8.09
C LEU A 33 5.92 -4.90 -6.85
N ASP A 34 7.20 -5.24 -6.79
CA ASP A 34 7.81 -5.93 -5.65
C ASP A 34 8.89 -5.06 -5.01
N ALA A 35 8.60 -4.52 -3.83
CA ALA A 35 9.49 -3.65 -3.08
C ALA A 35 10.68 -4.42 -2.47
N GLY A 36 11.69 -3.68 -2.00
CA GLY A 36 12.85 -4.25 -1.34
C GLY A 36 12.59 -4.58 0.14
N GLY A 37 13.66 -4.75 0.91
CA GLY A 37 13.57 -5.00 2.35
C GLY A 37 13.22 -3.76 3.20
N GLY A 38 13.19 -2.58 2.60
CA GLY A 38 12.90 -1.30 3.27
C GLY A 38 11.44 -0.86 3.12
N PRO A 39 10.96 -0.01 4.06
CA PRO A 39 9.59 0.49 4.01
C PRO A 39 9.37 1.27 2.72
N SER A 40 8.29 0.98 2.01
CA SER A 40 8.02 1.56 0.69
C SER A 40 6.56 1.98 0.56
N VAL A 41 6.31 2.94 -0.32
CA VAL A 41 4.96 3.23 -0.84
C VAL A 41 4.89 2.62 -2.24
N LEU A 42 3.92 1.73 -2.48
CA LEU A 42 3.60 1.22 -3.81
C LEU A 42 2.19 1.69 -4.17
N ILE A 43 2.08 2.34 -5.32
CA ILE A 43 0.83 2.79 -5.93
C ILE A 43 0.69 2.03 -7.25
N GLY A 44 -0.40 1.27 -7.43
CA GLY A 44 -0.71 0.60 -8.70
C GLY A 44 -1.15 1.58 -9.77
N ASP A 45 -1.96 2.58 -9.35
CA ASP A 45 -2.64 3.55 -10.21
C ASP A 45 -3.80 2.89 -10.98
N ALA A 46 -3.74 2.71 -12.30
CA ALA A 46 -4.89 2.26 -13.07
C ALA A 46 -4.66 0.91 -13.75
N GLY A 47 -5.38 -0.12 -13.32
CA GLY A 47 -5.40 -1.45 -13.92
C GLY A 47 -5.58 -2.54 -12.86
N ASP A 48 -5.42 -3.81 -13.23
CA ASP A 48 -5.49 -4.93 -12.28
C ASP A 48 -4.07 -5.26 -11.77
N ASP A 49 -3.62 -4.58 -10.71
CA ASP A 49 -2.24 -4.56 -10.24
C ASP A 49 -1.90 -5.64 -9.21
N ARG A 50 -0.59 -5.89 -9.06
CA ARG A 50 -0.04 -6.80 -8.04
C ARG A 50 1.06 -6.12 -7.25
N LEU A 51 0.73 -5.71 -6.03
CA LEU A 51 1.61 -4.95 -5.15
C LEU A 51 2.13 -5.80 -4.00
N LYS A 52 3.44 -5.82 -3.80
CA LYS A 52 4.09 -6.57 -2.72
C LYS A 52 5.12 -5.73 -1.97
N GLY A 53 4.80 -5.38 -0.74
CA GLY A 53 5.63 -4.50 0.10
C GLY A 53 6.88 -5.15 0.72
N GLN A 54 7.00 -6.48 0.68
CA GLN A 54 8.08 -7.31 1.22
C GLN A 54 8.57 -7.04 2.66
N GLY A 55 9.45 -6.06 2.86
CA GLY A 55 10.11 -5.78 4.12
C GLY A 55 9.85 -4.35 4.58
N GLY A 56 10.00 -4.11 5.89
CA GLY A 56 9.60 -2.83 6.47
C GLY A 56 8.08 -2.63 6.44
N ALA A 57 7.60 -1.69 7.26
CA ALA A 57 6.20 -1.32 7.28
C ALA A 57 5.89 -0.44 6.06
N SER A 58 5.20 -1.01 5.09
CA SER A 58 4.95 -0.39 3.79
C SER A 58 3.53 0.15 3.68
N ILE A 59 3.29 1.01 2.70
CA ILE A 59 1.96 1.50 2.33
C ILE A 59 1.69 1.02 0.90
N LEU A 60 0.59 0.28 0.72
CA LEU A 60 0.18 -0.28 -0.56
C LEU A 60 -1.18 0.32 -0.94
N ILE A 61 -1.26 0.93 -2.11
CA ILE A 61 -2.45 1.60 -2.66
C ILE A 61 -2.70 0.97 -4.02
N GLY A 62 -3.82 0.24 -4.18
CA GLY A 62 -4.16 -0.43 -5.44
C GLY A 62 -4.41 0.60 -6.53
N GLY A 63 -5.45 1.41 -6.35
CA GLY A 63 -5.78 2.50 -7.25
C GLY A 63 -7.16 2.29 -7.85
N THR A 64 -7.26 2.06 -9.16
CA THR A 64 -8.50 1.64 -9.80
C THR A 64 -8.31 0.32 -10.49
N GLY A 65 -9.28 -0.58 -10.40
CA GLY A 65 -9.19 -1.92 -10.98
C GLY A 65 -9.13 -2.97 -9.88
N ARG A 66 -8.97 -4.25 -10.25
CA ARG A 66 -9.00 -5.35 -9.27
C ARG A 66 -7.59 -5.72 -8.86
N ASP A 67 -7.20 -5.22 -7.72
CA ASP A 67 -5.84 -5.28 -7.26
C ASP A 67 -5.59 -6.43 -6.29
N VAL A 68 -4.33 -6.87 -6.25
CA VAL A 68 -3.84 -7.83 -5.27
C VAL A 68 -2.71 -7.20 -4.48
N LEU A 69 -3.01 -6.85 -3.24
CA LEU A 69 -2.06 -6.26 -2.31
C LEU A 69 -1.59 -7.33 -1.32
N VAL A 70 -0.28 -7.46 -1.17
CA VAL A 70 0.34 -8.39 -0.22
C VAL A 70 1.37 -7.66 0.63
N ALA A 71 1.06 -7.51 1.91
CA ALA A 71 1.98 -6.93 2.87
C ALA A 71 3.18 -7.87 3.15
N GLY A 72 4.26 -7.22 3.57
CA GLY A 72 5.43 -7.87 4.13
C GLY A 72 5.19 -8.41 5.53
N ASN A 73 6.23 -8.89 6.21
CA ASN A 73 6.06 -9.35 7.61
C ASN A 73 5.77 -8.21 8.60
N SER A 74 6.11 -6.96 8.25
CA SER A 74 5.93 -5.78 9.10
C SER A 74 4.56 -5.14 8.89
N GLY A 75 4.03 -4.52 9.95
CA GLY A 75 2.69 -3.96 9.95
C GLY A 75 2.56 -2.85 8.94
N SER A 76 1.74 -3.06 7.92
CA SER A 76 1.63 -2.22 6.72
C SER A 76 0.25 -1.57 6.65
N VAL A 77 0.12 -0.58 5.79
CA VAL A 77 -1.16 0.01 5.39
C VAL A 77 -1.51 -0.53 4.02
N MET A 78 -2.75 -0.96 3.83
CA MET A 78 -3.23 -1.54 2.57
C MET A 78 -4.56 -0.89 2.20
N ILE A 79 -4.65 -0.35 0.99
CA ILE A 79 -5.81 0.37 0.47
C ILE A 79 -6.14 -0.22 -0.90
N GLY A 80 -7.36 -0.74 -1.07
CA GLY A 80 -7.81 -1.29 -2.36
C GLY A 80 -7.91 -0.20 -3.43
N GLY A 81 -8.74 0.81 -3.17
CA GLY A 81 -8.91 1.94 -4.07
C GLY A 81 -7.81 3.02 -4.04
N SER A 82 -8.17 4.21 -4.52
CA SER A 82 -7.28 5.38 -4.61
C SER A 82 -7.35 6.28 -3.37
N THR A 83 -6.36 7.16 -3.20
CA THR A 83 -6.36 8.22 -2.17
C THR A 83 -6.26 9.62 -2.77
N THR A 84 -6.56 10.64 -1.97
CA THR A 84 -6.39 12.04 -2.39
C THR A 84 -4.94 12.51 -2.48
N ILE A 85 -3.98 11.71 -2.02
CA ILE A 85 -2.56 12.06 -1.94
C ILE A 85 -1.67 11.24 -2.86
N ASP A 86 -2.24 10.38 -3.72
CA ASP A 86 -1.46 9.49 -4.61
C ASP A 86 -0.48 10.29 -5.47
N LEU A 87 -0.85 11.49 -5.90
CA LEU A 87 0.01 12.36 -6.72
C LEU A 87 0.89 13.34 -5.90
N ASP A 88 0.91 13.23 -4.57
CA ASP A 88 1.72 14.06 -3.67
C ASP A 88 2.79 13.23 -2.97
N ASP A 89 3.94 13.06 -3.64
CA ASP A 89 5.07 12.28 -3.12
C ASP A 89 5.56 12.79 -1.76
N ALA A 90 5.43 14.09 -1.48
CA ALA A 90 5.85 14.65 -0.20
C ALA A 90 4.89 14.22 0.92
N ALA A 91 3.59 14.24 0.66
CA ALA A 91 2.59 13.70 1.58
C ALA A 91 2.78 12.19 1.80
N LEU A 92 2.97 11.42 0.73
CA LEU A 92 3.24 9.98 0.80
C LEU A 92 4.51 9.66 1.60
N PHE A 93 5.58 10.45 1.43
CA PHE A 93 6.80 10.27 2.20
C PHE A 93 6.59 10.56 3.70
N ASN A 94 5.86 11.63 4.01
CA ASN A 94 5.53 11.98 5.40
C ASN A 94 4.62 10.93 6.05
N LEU A 95 3.69 10.37 5.29
CA LEU A 95 2.83 9.27 5.71
C LEU A 95 3.66 8.03 6.05
N LEU A 96 4.56 7.62 5.16
CA LEU A 96 5.47 6.49 5.37
C LEU A 96 6.34 6.69 6.62
N ALA A 97 6.88 7.90 6.79
CA ALA A 97 7.69 8.27 7.96
C ALA A 97 6.87 8.21 9.27
N THR A 98 5.61 8.67 9.24
CA THR A 98 4.70 8.63 10.39
C THR A 98 4.37 7.19 10.77
N TRP A 99 4.04 6.35 9.79
CA TRP A 99 3.72 4.94 10.01
C TRP A 99 4.92 4.11 10.50
N ASN A 100 6.14 4.51 10.15
CA ASN A 100 7.37 3.90 10.63
C ASN A 100 7.96 4.57 11.88
N SER A 101 7.24 5.51 12.50
CA SER A 101 7.71 6.21 13.69
C SER A 101 7.53 5.39 14.98
N SER A 102 8.12 5.85 16.07
CA SER A 102 8.05 5.19 17.38
C SER A 102 6.81 5.58 18.22
N ILE A 103 5.85 6.31 17.65
CA ILE A 103 4.59 6.62 18.36
C ILE A 103 3.72 5.36 18.48
N SER A 104 2.68 5.40 19.32
CA SER A 104 1.85 4.22 19.57
C SER A 104 1.12 3.77 18.30
N TYR A 105 0.77 2.49 18.19
CA TYR A 105 0.02 1.98 17.04
C TYR A 105 -1.28 2.76 16.83
N ALA A 106 -2.00 3.07 17.92
CA ALA A 106 -3.22 3.87 17.86
C ALA A 106 -2.96 5.27 17.28
N ASP A 107 -1.90 5.96 17.74
CA ASP A 107 -1.56 7.29 17.19
C ASP A 107 -1.14 7.21 15.72
N ARG A 108 -0.47 6.13 15.31
CA ARG A 108 -0.14 5.89 13.91
C ARG A 108 -1.40 5.71 13.08
N VAL A 109 -2.33 4.86 13.54
CA VAL A 109 -3.62 4.64 12.87
C VAL A 109 -4.40 5.95 12.77
N ASP A 110 -4.48 6.74 13.84
CA ASP A 110 -5.19 8.02 13.84
C ASP A 110 -4.57 9.04 12.87
N ALA A 111 -3.24 9.15 12.87
CA ALA A 111 -2.52 10.06 11.98
C ALA A 111 -2.68 9.69 10.49
N VAL A 112 -2.73 8.39 10.21
CA VAL A 112 -2.82 7.82 8.87
C VAL A 112 -4.28 7.81 8.38
N ALA A 113 -5.25 7.49 9.23
CA ALA A 113 -6.68 7.50 8.90
C ALA A 113 -7.19 8.90 8.51
N ALA A 114 -6.62 9.96 9.09
CA ALA A 114 -6.96 11.34 8.72
C ALA A 114 -6.54 11.73 7.29
N LEU A 115 -5.63 10.97 6.68
CA LEU A 115 -5.09 11.24 5.36
C LEU A 115 -5.76 10.41 4.26
N PHE A 116 -6.60 9.44 4.65
CA PHE A 116 -7.35 8.58 3.75
C PHE A 116 -8.83 8.93 3.75
N ALA A 117 -9.18 9.94 2.95
CA ALA A 117 -10.46 9.87 2.25
C ALA A 117 -10.24 8.93 1.07
N ALA A 118 -10.15 7.61 1.34
CA ALA A 118 -10.04 6.66 0.25
C ALA A 118 -11.32 6.68 -0.57
N LEU A 119 -11.16 6.54 -1.87
CA LEU A 119 -12.27 6.42 -2.79
C LEU A 119 -12.36 4.95 -3.15
N ASP A 120 -13.42 4.28 -2.66
CA ASP A 120 -13.84 2.98 -3.18
C ASP A 120 -14.12 3.16 -4.68
N ASP A 121 -13.45 2.36 -5.50
CA ASP A 121 -13.53 2.40 -6.96
C ASP A 121 -14.58 1.41 -7.50
N ASP A 122 -15.34 0.76 -6.61
CA ASP A 122 -16.32 -0.30 -6.88
C ASP A 122 -15.69 -1.60 -7.45
N ALA A 123 -14.36 -1.74 -7.43
CA ALA A 123 -13.68 -2.97 -7.78
C ALA A 123 -13.63 -3.95 -6.59
N GLU A 124 -13.38 -5.23 -6.88
CA GLU A 124 -13.19 -6.24 -5.84
C GLU A 124 -11.69 -6.52 -5.67
N ASP A 125 -11.10 -5.98 -4.62
CA ASP A 125 -9.68 -6.12 -4.32
C ASP A 125 -9.39 -7.29 -3.38
N ARG A 126 -8.13 -7.73 -3.39
CA ARG A 126 -7.63 -8.76 -2.46
C ARG A 126 -6.48 -8.22 -1.64
N LEU A 127 -6.73 -8.03 -0.35
CA LEU A 127 -5.75 -7.48 0.58
C LEU A 127 -5.32 -8.57 1.56
N LYS A 128 -4.02 -8.92 1.54
CA LYS A 128 -3.44 -9.92 2.44
C LYS A 128 -2.34 -9.35 3.32
N GLY A 129 -2.61 -9.33 4.62
CA GLY A 129 -1.69 -8.91 5.66
C GLY A 129 -0.48 -9.83 5.89
N GLY A 130 0.44 -9.29 6.66
CA GLY A 130 1.76 -9.80 7.02
C GLY A 130 1.78 -10.72 8.23
N ALA A 131 2.79 -10.58 9.09
CA ALA A 131 2.84 -11.24 10.39
C ALA A 131 2.37 -10.28 11.50
N GLU A 132 2.90 -9.07 11.48
CA GLU A 132 2.56 -7.97 12.37
C GLU A 132 1.16 -7.37 12.08
N PRO A 133 0.60 -6.55 12.99
CA PRO A 133 -0.68 -5.86 12.76
C PRO A 133 -0.62 -4.89 11.58
N ASP A 134 -1.48 -5.12 10.60
CA ASP A 134 -1.73 -4.26 9.45
C ASP A 134 -3.02 -3.44 9.61
N LEU A 135 -3.10 -2.34 8.85
CA LEU A 135 -4.28 -1.50 8.68
C LEU A 135 -4.82 -1.68 7.26
N PHE A 136 -6.06 -2.11 7.14
CA PHE A 136 -6.77 -2.32 5.88
C PHE A 136 -7.82 -1.24 5.68
N HIS A 137 -7.84 -0.66 4.49
CA HIS A 137 -8.92 0.15 3.98
C HIS A 137 -9.48 -0.57 2.75
N ALA A 138 -10.61 -1.24 2.94
CA ALA A 138 -11.18 -2.16 1.96
C ALA A 138 -12.62 -1.73 1.65
N GLY A 139 -12.90 -1.55 0.37
CA GLY A 139 -14.21 -1.20 -0.18
C GLY A 139 -15.26 -2.30 -0.02
N ILE A 140 -16.46 -2.02 -0.53
CA ILE A 140 -17.56 -3.01 -0.52
C ILE A 140 -17.32 -4.03 -1.62
N GLY A 141 -16.96 -5.25 -1.24
CA GLY A 141 -16.71 -6.35 -2.18
C GLY A 141 -15.32 -6.94 -2.01
N ASP A 142 -14.41 -6.15 -1.47
CA ASP A 142 -13.04 -6.53 -1.18
C ASP A 142 -12.91 -7.72 -0.24
N ASP A 143 -11.98 -8.59 -0.61
CA ASP A 143 -11.52 -9.70 0.18
C ASP A 143 -10.33 -9.27 1.06
N ALA A 144 -10.66 -8.76 2.23
CA ALA A 144 -9.76 -8.65 3.37
C ALA A 144 -10.01 -9.80 4.38
N SER A 145 -10.46 -10.98 3.94
CA SER A 145 -10.84 -12.07 4.88
C SER A 145 -9.66 -12.73 5.58
N ALA A 146 -8.43 -12.49 5.11
CA ALA A 146 -7.19 -12.95 5.76
C ALA A 146 -6.80 -12.12 7.00
N VAL A 147 -7.67 -11.19 7.41
CA VAL A 147 -7.42 -10.28 8.53
C VAL A 147 -7.29 -11.04 9.86
N LYS A 148 -6.19 -10.78 10.59
CA LYS A 148 -5.94 -11.36 11.92
C LYS A 148 -6.66 -10.56 13.03
N GLN A 149 -6.80 -11.17 14.21
CA GLN A 149 -7.54 -10.56 15.35
C GLN A 149 -6.97 -9.20 15.83
N ASN A 150 -5.72 -8.90 15.50
CA ASN A 150 -5.01 -7.67 15.85
C ASN A 150 -4.96 -6.63 14.73
N GLU A 151 -5.55 -6.94 13.57
CA GLU A 151 -5.59 -6.06 12.41
C GLU A 151 -6.85 -5.19 12.41
N VAL A 152 -6.76 -4.02 11.79
CA VAL A 152 -7.87 -3.05 11.73
C VAL A 152 -8.39 -2.99 10.30
N VAL A 153 -9.70 -3.15 10.13
CA VAL A 153 -10.37 -2.99 8.82
C VAL A 153 -11.29 -1.79 8.89
N VAL A 154 -11.06 -0.85 7.97
CA VAL A 154 -11.90 0.32 7.72
C VAL A 154 -12.65 0.07 6.41
N LYS A 155 -13.97 0.29 6.43
CA LYS A 155 -14.89 0.20 5.29
C LYS A 155 -15.70 1.48 5.19
#